data_AF-A0A8I0SSQ1-F1
#
_entry.id   AF-A0A8I0SSQ1-F1
#
_cell.length_a   1.000
_cell.length_b   1.000
_cell.length_c   1.000
_cell.angle_alpha   90.00
_cell.angle_beta   90.00
_cell.angle_gamma   90.00
#
_symmetry.space_group_name_H-M   'P 1'
#
loop_
_entity.id
_entity.type
_entity.pdbx_description
1 polymer ?
#
loop_
_entity_poly.entity_id
_entity_poly.type
_entity_poly.pdbx_seq_one_letter_code
_entity_poly.pdbx_strand_id
1 'polypeptide(L)'
;MRVGDLLAMQDVLPRTAPGLDGDPYLGYRLFWLDERGLGEMIWRRHHGGNAGGEGEDKEATSVLVTLNLTRLGTVQARLSYTQNTLQIAMGAEEEDALSALREDIRVLRQALIQAELPLRSLELSRLSRATVQEERHTILELGEGFSIEV
;
A
#
# COMPACT_ATOMS: atom_id res chain seq x y z
N MET A 1 -20.06 -15.21 -10.29
CA MET A 1 -18.74 -15.55 -9.72
C MET A 1 -18.93 -15.65 -8.22
N ARG A 2 -18.78 -16.85 -7.62
CA ARG A 2 -18.97 -17.03 -6.17
C ARG A 2 -17.70 -16.58 -5.47
N VAL A 3 -17.84 -15.76 -4.44
CA VAL A 3 -16.77 -15.28 -3.52
C VAL A 3 -16.13 -16.45 -2.72
N GLY A 4 -16.40 -17.71 -3.09
CA GLY A 4 -16.18 -18.92 -2.29
C GLY A 4 -14.80 -19.57 -2.43
N ASP A 5 -14.00 -19.22 -3.44
CA ASP A 5 -12.67 -19.83 -3.66
C ASP A 5 -11.51 -18.86 -3.35
N LEU A 6 -11.80 -17.75 -2.68
CA LEU A 6 -10.77 -16.87 -2.10
C LEU A 6 -10.24 -17.52 -0.82
N LEU A 7 -9.11 -18.23 -0.92
CA LEU A 7 -8.28 -18.51 0.25
C LEU A 7 -7.69 -17.17 0.71
N ALA A 8 -8.38 -16.51 1.62
CA ALA A 8 -7.93 -15.28 2.24
C ALA A 8 -7.29 -15.58 3.60
N MET A 9 -6.02 -15.21 3.76
CA MET A 9 -5.33 -15.25 5.05
C MET A 9 -5.22 -13.84 5.58
N GLN A 10 -5.65 -13.64 6.83
CA GLN A 10 -5.56 -12.35 7.51
C GLN A 10 -4.62 -12.46 8.69
N ASP A 11 -3.59 -11.63 8.69
CA ASP A 11 -2.67 -11.47 9.82
C ASP A 11 -2.89 -10.09 10.43
N VAL A 12 -2.97 -10.04 11.76
CA VAL A 12 -2.85 -8.79 12.51
C VAL A 12 -1.36 -8.52 12.68
N LEU A 13 -0.90 -7.38 12.17
CA LEU A 13 0.51 -7.02 12.28
C LEU A 13 0.86 -6.67 13.73
N PRO A 14 2.13 -6.86 14.14
CA PRO A 14 2.59 -6.43 15.45
C PRO A 14 2.22 -4.97 15.69
N ARG A 15 1.80 -4.69 16.93
CA ARG A 15 1.53 -3.32 17.38
C ARG A 15 2.79 -2.48 17.16
N THR A 16 2.62 -1.32 16.53
CA THR A 16 3.70 -0.36 16.38
C THR A 16 3.89 0.42 17.67
N ALA A 17 4.85 1.34 17.70
CA ALA A 17 4.99 2.27 18.82
C ALA A 17 3.63 2.94 19.13
N PRO A 18 3.24 3.04 20.41
CA PRO A 18 1.97 3.66 20.80
C PRO A 18 1.90 5.11 20.31
N GLY A 19 0.73 5.50 19.83
CA GLY A 19 0.44 6.89 19.44
C GLY A 19 0.37 7.81 20.65
N LEU A 20 0.10 9.09 20.40
CA LEU A 20 0.05 10.15 21.42
C LEU A 20 -0.93 9.87 22.58
N ASP A 21 -2.01 9.13 22.29
CA ASP A 21 -3.04 8.76 23.27
C ASP A 21 -2.68 7.48 24.06
N GLY A 22 -1.49 6.92 23.85
CA GLY A 22 -1.04 5.66 24.47
C GLY A 22 -1.57 4.40 23.78
N ASP A 23 -2.47 4.54 22.81
CA ASP A 23 -3.01 3.43 22.04
C ASP A 23 -2.04 2.97 20.93
N PRO A 24 -1.78 1.65 20.81
CA PRO A 24 -0.95 1.12 19.74
C PRO A 24 -1.65 1.23 18.40
N TYR A 25 -0.93 1.68 17.35
CA TYR A 25 -1.50 1.61 16.02
C TYR A 25 -1.65 0.17 15.56
N LEU A 26 -2.79 -0.10 14.93
CA LEU A 26 -3.11 -1.38 14.35
C LEU A 26 -2.67 -1.41 12.89
N GLY A 27 -2.06 -2.53 12.50
CA GLY A 27 -1.80 -2.88 11.12
C GLY A 27 -2.48 -4.20 10.76
N TYR A 28 -2.90 -4.31 9.51
CA TYR A 28 -3.52 -5.51 8.98
C TYR A 28 -2.79 -5.94 7.72
N ARG A 29 -2.61 -7.24 7.56
CA ARG A 29 -2.10 -7.84 6.33
C ARG A 29 -3.09 -8.87 5.84
N LEU A 30 -3.48 -8.74 4.59
CA LEU A 30 -4.44 -9.60 3.93
C LEU A 30 -3.80 -10.18 2.69
N PHE A 31 -3.90 -11.49 2.53
CA PHE A 31 -3.55 -12.17 1.30
C PHE A 31 -4.79 -12.77 0.69
N TRP A 32 -4.82 -12.83 -0.62
CA TRP A 32 -5.87 -13.55 -1.31
C TRP A 32 -5.35 -14.17 -2.61
N LEU A 33 -5.88 -15.34 -2.93
CA LEU A 33 -5.59 -16.04 -4.17
C LEU A 33 -6.84 -16.04 -5.05
N ASP A 34 -6.65 -15.76 -6.33
CA ASP A 34 -7.65 -15.93 -7.40
C ASP A 34 -6.99 -16.65 -8.59
N GLU A 35 -7.79 -17.13 -9.54
CA GLU A 35 -7.34 -17.77 -10.78
C GLU A 35 -6.33 -16.91 -11.58
N ARG A 36 -6.36 -15.60 -11.36
CA ARG A 36 -5.54 -14.61 -12.07
C ARG A 36 -4.21 -14.31 -11.38
N GLY A 37 -4.04 -14.67 -10.11
CA GLY A 37 -2.82 -14.39 -9.37
C GLY A 37 -3.00 -14.26 -7.85
N LEU A 38 -1.95 -13.78 -7.20
CA LEU A 38 -1.86 -13.57 -5.75
C LEU A 38 -1.94 -12.07 -5.43
N GLY A 39 -2.80 -11.70 -4.51
CA GLY A 39 -2.85 -10.37 -3.93
C GLY A 39 -2.37 -10.33 -2.49
N GLU A 40 -1.72 -9.22 -2.14
CA GLU A 40 -1.32 -8.84 -0.80
C GLU A 40 -1.76 -7.40 -0.54
N MET A 41 -2.38 -7.14 0.60
CA MET A 41 -2.67 -5.81 1.09
C MET A 41 -2.09 -5.64 2.49
N ILE A 42 -1.38 -4.54 2.71
CA ILE A 42 -0.84 -4.13 4.00
C ILE A 42 -1.46 -2.78 4.34
N TRP A 43 -2.24 -2.73 5.40
CA TRP A 43 -2.79 -1.51 5.96
C TRP A 43 -2.02 -1.18 7.23
N ARG A 44 -1.55 0.06 7.37
CA ARG A 44 -0.94 0.53 8.61
C ARG A 44 -1.29 1.97 8.93
N ARG A 45 -1.60 2.24 10.19
CA ARG A 45 -1.61 3.60 10.74
C ARG A 45 -0.25 3.84 11.40
N HIS A 46 0.36 4.97 11.14
CA HIS A 46 1.64 5.35 11.71
C HIS A 46 1.59 6.78 12.20
N HIS A 47 2.43 7.07 13.17
CA HIS A 47 2.71 8.41 13.62
C HIS A 47 3.98 8.90 12.94
N GLY A 48 3.86 9.92 12.09
CA GLY A 48 4.99 10.53 11.41
C GLY A 48 5.74 11.46 12.35
N GLY A 49 6.75 10.93 13.04
CA GLY A 49 7.81 11.73 13.66
C GLY A 49 9.04 11.72 12.77
N ASN A 50 9.23 12.75 11.94
CA ASN A 50 10.48 12.92 11.21
C ASN A 50 11.58 13.19 12.26
N ALA A 51 12.57 12.30 12.35
CA ALA A 51 13.79 12.55 13.11
C ALA A 51 14.55 13.71 12.43
N GLY A 52 14.27 14.95 12.83
CA GLY A 52 15.04 16.12 12.40
C GLY A 52 14.31 17.44 12.20
N GLY A 53 13.04 17.58 12.55
CA GLY A 53 12.38 18.89 12.47
C GLY A 53 11.21 19.00 13.43
N GLU A 54 11.22 20.08 14.24
CA GLU A 54 10.05 20.55 14.98
C GLU A 54 8.90 20.78 14.01
N GLY A 55 8.05 19.78 13.84
CA GLY A 55 6.94 19.80 12.93
C GLY A 55 5.92 18.81 13.45
N GLU A 56 4.75 19.34 13.81
CA GLU A 56 3.58 18.65 14.34
C GLU A 56 3.54 17.16 13.99
N ASP A 57 3.53 16.37 15.04
CA ASP A 57 3.10 15.00 15.13
C ASP A 57 1.91 14.70 14.19
N LYS A 58 2.16 14.09 13.03
CA LYS A 58 1.13 13.83 12.01
C LYS A 58 0.78 12.35 11.93
N GLU A 59 -0.47 12.05 12.23
CA GLU A 59 -1.04 10.74 11.95
C GLU A 59 -1.14 10.52 10.44
N ALA A 60 -0.77 9.31 10.02
CA ALA A 60 -0.74 8.93 8.63
C ALA A 60 -1.25 7.49 8.46
N THR A 61 -2.14 7.28 7.48
CA THR A 61 -2.61 5.94 7.11
C THR A 61 -2.00 5.54 5.77
N SER A 62 -1.26 4.45 5.77
CA SER A 62 -0.66 3.86 4.57
C SER A 62 -1.36 2.55 4.23
N VAL A 63 -1.66 2.36 2.94
CA VAL A 63 -2.11 1.09 2.40
C VAL A 63 -1.21 0.73 1.22
N LEU A 64 -0.62 -0.46 1.25
CA LEU A 64 0.12 -1.03 0.13
C LEU A 64 -0.66 -2.22 -0.41
N VAL A 65 -0.95 -2.21 -1.69
CA VAL A 65 -1.55 -3.33 -2.41
C VAL A 65 -0.54 -3.83 -3.43
N THR A 66 -0.20 -5.12 -3.38
CA THR A 66 0.67 -5.78 -4.34
C THR A 66 -0.09 -6.93 -5.00
N LEU A 67 -0.15 -6.94 -6.33
CA LEU A 67 -0.80 -7.96 -7.13
C LEU A 67 0.27 -8.63 -8.00
N ASN A 68 0.46 -9.93 -7.80
CA ASN A 68 1.31 -10.76 -8.65
C ASN A 68 0.40 -11.50 -9.63
N LEU A 69 0.25 -10.97 -10.83
CA LEU A 69 -0.67 -11.46 -11.85
C LEU A 69 0.06 -12.35 -12.86
N THR A 70 -0.57 -13.47 -13.22
CA THR A 70 0.06 -14.49 -14.08
C THR A 70 0.43 -13.98 -15.48
N ARG A 71 -0.28 -12.98 -16.00
CA ARG A 71 -0.06 -12.42 -17.35
C ARG A 71 0.53 -11.01 -17.37
N LEU A 72 0.32 -10.25 -16.29
CA LEU A 72 0.66 -8.83 -16.23
C LEU A 72 1.85 -8.54 -15.29
N GLY A 73 2.46 -9.59 -14.73
CA GLY A 73 3.54 -9.47 -13.78
C GLY A 73 3.09 -8.79 -12.48
N THR A 74 4.01 -8.06 -11.87
CA THR A 74 3.76 -7.38 -10.59
C THR A 74 3.13 -6.01 -10.83
N VAL A 75 2.00 -5.74 -10.18
CA VAL A 75 1.37 -4.43 -10.06
C VAL A 75 1.34 -4.03 -8.59
N GLN A 76 1.72 -2.80 -8.27
CA GLN A 76 1.72 -2.31 -6.89
C GLN A 76 1.05 -0.94 -6.82
N ALA A 77 0.27 -0.72 -5.77
CA ALA A 77 -0.35 0.55 -5.46
C ALA A 77 -0.10 0.90 -3.99
N ARG A 78 0.49 2.07 -3.74
CA ARG A 78 0.66 2.67 -2.42
C ARG A 78 -0.28 3.85 -2.28
N LEU A 79 -1.10 3.83 -1.25
CA LEU A 79 -1.97 4.91 -0.84
C LEU A 79 -1.45 5.46 0.49
N SER A 80 -1.29 6.76 0.57
CA SER A 80 -0.91 7.46 1.80
C SER A 80 -1.92 8.57 2.04
N TYR A 81 -2.60 8.51 3.19
CA TYR A 81 -3.56 9.50 3.61
C TYR A 81 -3.03 10.22 4.85
N THR A 82 -2.66 11.48 4.66
CA THR A 82 -2.06 12.33 5.69
C THR A 82 -2.65 13.73 5.61
N GLN A 83 -2.89 14.35 6.76
CA GLN A 83 -3.40 15.73 6.85
C GLN A 83 -4.62 16.00 5.97
N ASN A 84 -5.57 15.07 5.93
CA ASN A 84 -6.75 15.16 5.07
C ASN A 84 -6.42 15.28 3.57
N THR A 85 -5.35 14.65 3.10
CA THR A 85 -5.00 14.55 1.69
C THR A 85 -4.58 13.13 1.34
N LEU A 86 -5.01 12.65 0.17
CA LEU A 86 -4.69 11.33 -0.36
C LEU A 86 -3.61 11.43 -1.43
N GLN A 87 -2.55 10.65 -1.28
CA GLN A 87 -1.52 10.45 -2.29
C GLN A 87 -1.57 9.00 -2.75
N ILE A 88 -1.49 8.78 -4.05
CA ILE A 88 -1.50 7.44 -4.64
C ILE A 88 -0.31 7.32 -5.57
N ALA A 89 0.56 6.34 -5.32
CA ALA A 89 1.59 5.92 -6.25
C ALA A 89 1.27 4.52 -6.75
N MET A 90 1.17 4.33 -8.05
CA MET A 90 0.92 3.03 -8.67
C MET A 90 2.01 2.71 -9.67
N GLY A 91 2.25 1.43 -9.90
CA GLY A 91 3.15 1.01 -10.94
C GLY A 91 2.98 -0.45 -11.33
N ALA A 92 3.66 -0.82 -12.42
CA ALA A 92 3.72 -2.17 -12.91
C ALA A 92 5.14 -2.51 -13.43
N GLU A 93 5.51 -3.79 -13.38
CA GLU A 93 6.78 -4.30 -13.92
C GLU A 93 6.78 -4.30 -15.46
N GLU A 94 5.65 -4.70 -16.05
CA GLU A 94 5.43 -4.84 -17.49
C GLU A 94 4.79 -3.59 -18.11
N GLU A 95 5.22 -3.21 -19.32
CA GLU A 95 4.71 -2.01 -20.01
C GLU A 95 3.23 -2.15 -20.42
N ASP A 96 2.80 -3.37 -20.75
CA ASP A 96 1.39 -3.65 -21.10
C ASP A 96 0.47 -3.39 -19.89
N ALA A 97 0.91 -3.82 -18.71
CA ALA A 97 0.19 -3.58 -17.46
C ALA A 97 0.18 -2.09 -17.10
N LEU A 98 1.31 -1.39 -17.28
CA LEU A 98 1.39 0.04 -17.06
C LEU A 98 0.50 0.84 -18.02
N SER A 99 0.40 0.39 -19.28
CA SER A 99 -0.47 1.00 -20.28
C SER A 99 -1.95 0.81 -19.93
N ALA A 100 -2.35 -0.39 -19.50
CA ALA A 100 -3.71 -0.62 -19.00
C ALA A 100 -4.04 0.27 -17.79
N LEU A 101 -3.12 0.42 -16.84
CA LEU A 101 -3.30 1.34 -15.70
C LEU A 101 -3.46 2.80 -16.13
N ARG A 102 -2.75 3.24 -17.19
CA ARG A 102 -2.88 4.60 -17.73
C ARG A 102 -4.24 4.84 -18.37
N GLU A 103 -4.85 3.83 -18.99
CA GLU A 103 -6.19 3.95 -19.58
C GLU A 103 -7.26 4.13 -18.49
N ASP A 104 -7.14 3.39 -17.38
CA ASP A 104 -8.12 3.39 -16.29
C ASP A 104 -7.92 4.49 -15.25
N ILE A 105 -6.81 5.23 -15.31
CA ILE A 105 -6.47 6.26 -14.32
C ILE A 105 -7.54 7.36 -14.17
N ARG A 106 -8.23 7.69 -15.27
CA ARG A 106 -9.28 8.72 -15.28
C ARG A 106 -10.50 8.25 -14.50
N VAL A 107 -10.86 6.97 -14.65
CA VAL A 107 -11.97 6.35 -13.92
C VAL A 107 -11.65 6.32 -12.43
N LEU A 108 -10.42 5.94 -12.06
CA LEU A 108 -9.99 5.96 -10.65
C LEU A 108 -10.07 7.36 -10.05
N ARG A 109 -9.55 8.38 -10.73
CA ARG A 109 -9.64 9.78 -10.26
C ARG A 109 -11.09 10.21 -10.05
N GLN A 110 -11.99 9.88 -10.98
CA GLN A 110 -13.40 10.21 -10.86
C GLN A 110 -14.06 9.49 -9.68
N ALA A 111 -13.75 8.21 -9.46
CA ALA A 111 -14.25 7.46 -8.31
C ALA A 111 -13.78 8.06 -6.98
N LEU A 112 -12.53 8.50 -6.88
CA LEU A 112 -12.00 9.16 -5.68
C LEU A 112 -12.68 10.50 -5.41
N ILE A 113 -12.96 11.30 -6.44
CA ILE A 113 -13.72 12.54 -6.32
C ILE A 113 -15.15 12.27 -5.83
N GLN A 114 -15.80 11.25 -6.39
CA GLN A 114 -17.16 10.84 -5.98
C GLN A 114 -17.21 10.32 -4.53
N ALA A 115 -16.13 9.70 -4.07
CA ALA A 115 -15.98 9.26 -2.67
C ALA A 115 -15.55 10.40 -1.73
N GLU A 116 -15.50 11.65 -2.20
CA GLU A 116 -15.04 12.82 -1.45
C GLU A 116 -13.62 12.67 -0.87
N LEU A 117 -12.77 11.87 -1.54
CA LEU A 117 -11.39 11.68 -1.13
C LEU A 117 -10.49 12.76 -1.77
N PRO A 118 -9.86 13.64 -0.96
CA PRO A 118 -9.08 14.78 -1.46
C PRO A 118 -7.74 14.32 -2.04
N LEU A 119 -7.75 13.94 -3.32
CA LEU A 119 -6.58 13.47 -4.06
C LEU A 119 -5.60 14.62 -4.31
N ARG A 120 -4.42 14.55 -3.69
CA ARG A 120 -3.31 15.49 -3.89
C ARG A 120 -2.43 15.10 -5.07
N SER A 121 -2.04 13.83 -5.16
CA SER A 121 -1.23 13.30 -6.25
C SER A 121 -1.64 11.89 -6.62
N LEU A 122 -1.54 11.59 -7.90
CA LEU A 122 -1.66 10.24 -8.43
C LEU A 122 -0.54 10.05 -9.47
N GLU A 123 0.40 9.19 -9.14
CA GLU A 123 1.61 8.92 -9.91
C GLU A 123 1.58 7.50 -10.48
N LEU A 124 2.07 7.38 -11.71
CA LEU A 124 2.27 6.10 -12.39
C LEU A 124 3.73 5.96 -12.78
N SER A 125 4.37 4.89 -12.34
CA SER A 125 5.77 4.60 -12.65
C SER A 125 5.97 3.14 -13.02
N ARG A 126 7.09 2.88 -13.72
CA ARG A 126 7.53 1.51 -13.93
C ARG A 126 8.13 0.98 -12.62
N LEU A 127 7.71 -0.20 -12.19
CA LEU A 127 8.24 -0.83 -11.01
C LEU A 127 9.54 -1.55 -11.32
N SER A 128 10.50 -1.41 -10.40
CA SER A 128 11.62 -2.33 -10.29
C SER A 128 11.36 -3.29 -9.14
N ARG A 129 11.93 -4.50 -9.20
CA ARG A 129 11.83 -5.46 -8.09
C ARG A 129 12.39 -4.91 -6.77
N ALA A 130 13.44 -4.08 -6.84
CA ALA A 130 13.99 -3.41 -5.68
C ALA A 130 12.97 -2.48 -5.02
N THR A 131 12.29 -1.65 -5.83
CA THR A 131 11.24 -0.73 -5.36
C THR A 131 10.08 -1.48 -4.70
N VAL A 132 9.64 -2.60 -5.28
CA VAL A 132 8.55 -3.42 -4.72
C VAL A 132 8.88 -3.92 -3.32
N GLN A 133 10.11 -4.40 -3.10
CA GLN A 133 10.56 -4.87 -1.79
C GLN A 133 10.76 -3.71 -0.82
N GLU A 134 11.41 -2.62 -1.24
CA GLU A 134 11.63 -1.43 -0.43
C GLU A 134 10.32 -0.85 0.12
N GLU A 135 9.32 -0.70 -0.73
CA GLU A 135 7.99 -0.21 -0.35
C GLU A 135 7.30 -1.15 0.65
N ARG A 136 7.42 -2.46 0.43
CA ARG A 136 6.90 -3.48 1.33
C ARG A 136 7.61 -3.47 2.69
N HIS A 137 8.93 -3.30 2.73
CA HIS A 137 9.70 -3.18 3.97
C HIS A 137 9.35 -1.90 4.72
N THR A 138 9.23 -0.78 4.00
CA THR A 138 8.89 0.53 4.53
C THR A 138 7.54 0.50 5.23
N ILE A 139 6.49 -0.01 4.57
CA ILE A 139 5.15 -0.06 5.20
C ILE A 139 5.06 -1.09 6.33
N LEU A 140 5.87 -2.14 6.32
CA LEU A 140 5.94 -3.07 7.43
C LEU A 140 6.73 -2.52 8.62
N GLU A 141 7.36 -1.34 8.48
CA GLU A 141 8.29 -0.74 9.45
C GLU A 141 9.34 -1.77 9.92
N LEU A 142 9.73 -2.66 9.01
CA LEU A 142 10.86 -3.55 9.23
C LEU A 142 12.08 -2.66 9.07
N GLY A 143 12.57 -2.09 10.17
CA GLY A 143 13.80 -1.31 10.17
C GLY A 143 14.99 -2.11 9.61
N GLU A 144 16.14 -1.45 9.43
CA GLU A 144 17.40 -2.04 8.93
C GLU A 144 17.92 -3.28 9.70
N GLY A 145 17.21 -3.77 10.72
CA GLY A 145 17.57 -4.92 11.55
C GLY A 145 16.74 -6.19 11.35
N PHE A 146 15.78 -6.24 10.42
CA PHE A 146 15.10 -7.51 10.09
C PHE A 146 15.91 -8.30 9.05
N SER A 147 17.01 -8.90 9.50
CA SER A 147 17.60 -10.05 8.81
C SER A 147 16.68 -11.24 9.00
N ILE A 148 16.04 -11.71 7.93
CA ILE A 148 15.49 -13.06 7.90
C ILE A 148 16.70 -13.99 7.88
N GLU A 149 17.11 -14.47 9.05
CA GLU A 149 17.98 -15.65 9.11
C GLU A 149 17.14 -16.82 8.56
N VAL A 150 17.61 -17.37 7.44
CA VAL A 150 17.11 -18.62 6.85
C VAL A 150 17.86 -19.79 7.45
#